data_AF-A0A536Y091-F1
#
_entry.id   AF-A0A536Y091-F1
#
_cell.length_a   1.000
_cell.length_b   1.000
_cell.length_c   1.000
_cell.angle_alpha   90.00
_cell.angle_beta   90.00
_cell.angle_gamma   90.00
#
_symmetry.space_group_name_H-M   'P 1'
#
loop_
_entity.id
_entity.type
_entity.pdbx_description
1 polymer ?
#
loop_
_entity_poly.entity_id
_entity_poly.type
_entity_poly.pdbx_seq_one_letter_code
_entity_poly.pdbx_strand_id
1 'polypeptide(L)'
;MLASTVGALPAAAQETRVPGTEARRIDEPVFGGQMVVYEAGRGNAREILLVHGIGDEAARDFRDHIAWLQKSFHVVAVDLPGFGQSDKANVLYSPGNYARVLKHVADRFLRGPFVLVGHSMGAVVSLRYAATYPEDVRRLVVIDAPGVLHRYSVTSQYLAHLGLEFVPPAAEPLDWLTNLARKLLAPLEQLHLDPQFILSSPQLRETLLGADPAKIAGLAVVIEDLRRELPKVRADTLIIWGAQDTLAPSRTGKVLALKLPRAQLAVIERAAHEPMLEAPERFRAALEPFLEHGLTPAPGTAAPMAKHGDASCQRERNRVFEGEYYSLSLDGCQRVQIRSARVRELRIVDSTVTIDDSRIGGGETGLYARNSTIVMTGGRVVGDVAITASESRLDLAAVEVEGREAAVTAPLRSYVVFSLCRVHSPRTRGEVHEFYAVTAKNPL
;
A
#
# COMPACT_ATOMS: atom_id res chain seq x y z
N MET A 1 -6.76 -19.25 35.99
CA MET A 1 -6.19 -20.22 35.04
C MET A 1 -7.34 -20.89 34.31
N LEU A 2 -7.72 -20.38 33.13
CA LEU A 2 -8.63 -21.10 32.24
C LEU A 2 -7.73 -21.94 31.33
N ALA A 3 -7.87 -23.27 31.42
CA ALA A 3 -7.14 -24.19 30.58
C ALA A 3 -7.57 -23.99 29.12
N SER A 4 -6.63 -23.56 28.27
CA SER A 4 -6.85 -23.50 26.82
C SER A 4 -7.10 -24.91 26.30
N THR A 5 -8.25 -25.13 25.67
CA THR A 5 -8.58 -26.40 25.03
C THR A 5 -8.00 -26.41 23.62
N VAL A 6 -7.04 -27.29 23.37
CA VAL A 6 -6.51 -27.55 22.02
C VAL A 6 -7.25 -28.75 21.44
N GLY A 7 -8.02 -28.53 20.38
CA GLY A 7 -8.77 -29.58 19.68
C GLY A 7 -8.13 -29.96 18.35
N ALA A 8 -8.15 -31.25 18.00
CA ALA A 8 -7.82 -31.72 16.65
C ALA A 8 -8.97 -31.43 15.67
N LEU A 9 -8.66 -31.11 14.42
CA LEU A 9 -9.66 -30.77 13.38
C LEU A 9 -10.39 -32.01 12.82
N PRO A 10 -11.64 -31.86 12.31
CA PRO A 10 -12.39 -32.92 11.61
C PRO A 10 -11.68 -33.46 10.36
N ALA A 11 -12.00 -34.70 9.95
CA ALA A 11 -11.33 -35.40 8.84
C ALA A 11 -11.41 -34.69 7.47
N ALA A 12 -12.49 -33.96 7.17
CA ALA A 12 -12.61 -33.16 5.94
C ALA A 12 -11.60 -32.00 5.85
N ALA A 13 -11.02 -31.57 6.98
CA ALA A 13 -9.93 -30.60 7.04
C ALA A 13 -8.55 -31.21 6.70
N GLN A 14 -8.45 -32.53 6.51
CA GLN A 14 -7.18 -33.25 6.36
C GLN A 14 -6.75 -33.41 4.89
N GLU A 15 -7.63 -33.23 3.91
CA GLU A 15 -7.36 -33.46 2.47
C GLU A 15 -6.43 -32.41 1.80
N THR A 16 -5.93 -31.43 2.56
CA THR A 16 -5.11 -30.33 2.03
C THR A 16 -3.76 -30.15 2.74
N ARG A 17 -3.32 -31.15 3.52
CA ARG A 17 -2.05 -31.04 4.28
C ARG A 17 -0.85 -31.05 3.34
N VAL A 18 -0.11 -29.94 3.35
CA VAL A 18 1.32 -29.97 3.01
C VAL A 18 1.99 -31.00 3.92
N PRO A 19 2.71 -32.00 3.38
CA PRO A 19 3.41 -32.98 4.20
C PRO A 19 4.25 -32.29 5.29
N GLY A 20 4.19 -32.81 6.52
CA GLY A 20 4.89 -32.23 7.67
C GLY A 20 4.18 -31.07 8.37
N THR A 21 2.93 -30.75 8.00
CA THR A 21 2.14 -29.68 8.66
C THR A 21 1.11 -30.26 9.63
N GLU A 22 1.15 -29.77 10.87
CA GLU A 22 0.12 -30.00 11.90
C GLU A 22 -0.86 -28.82 11.90
N ALA A 23 -2.15 -29.09 12.08
CA ALA A 23 -3.18 -28.06 12.22
C ALA A 23 -3.84 -28.18 13.59
N ARG A 24 -4.00 -27.05 14.28
CA ARG A 24 -4.55 -26.96 15.63
C ARG A 24 -5.65 -25.93 15.66
N ARG A 25 -6.75 -26.24 16.34
CA ARG A 25 -7.77 -25.25 16.70
C ARG A 25 -7.48 -24.74 18.11
N ILE A 26 -7.47 -23.43 18.27
CA ILE A 26 -7.18 -22.75 19.53
C ILE A 26 -8.25 -21.72 19.86
N ASP A 27 -8.42 -21.45 21.15
CA ASP A 27 -9.23 -20.32 21.62
C ASP A 27 -8.56 -19.01 21.23
N GLU A 28 -9.35 -18.08 20.69
CA GLU A 28 -8.94 -16.77 20.20
C GLU A 28 -9.67 -15.69 21.02
N PRO A 29 -8.98 -14.98 21.93
CA PRO A 29 -9.63 -14.13 22.93
C PRO A 29 -10.05 -12.74 22.42
N VAL A 30 -9.56 -12.26 21.28
CA VAL A 30 -9.84 -10.92 20.74
C VAL A 30 -11.27 -10.83 20.20
N PHE A 31 -11.73 -11.87 19.50
CA PHE A 31 -13.09 -11.96 18.97
C PHE A 31 -13.97 -12.96 19.73
N GLY A 32 -13.41 -13.73 20.66
CA GLY A 32 -14.17 -14.63 21.54
C GLY A 32 -14.66 -15.88 20.82
N GLY A 33 -13.81 -16.46 19.97
CA GLY A 33 -14.11 -17.68 19.21
C GLY A 33 -12.91 -18.60 19.16
N GLN A 34 -12.86 -19.48 18.16
CA GLN A 34 -11.73 -20.33 17.89
C GLN A 34 -11.11 -20.02 16.52
N MET A 35 -9.79 -20.12 16.44
CA MET A 35 -9.04 -19.97 15.21
C MET A 35 -8.18 -21.19 14.91
N VAL A 36 -7.81 -21.36 13.64
CA VAL A 36 -6.93 -22.43 13.19
C VAL A 36 -5.52 -21.89 12.96
N VAL A 37 -4.55 -22.64 13.48
CA VAL A 37 -3.11 -22.40 13.33
C VAL A 37 -2.48 -23.65 12.74
N TYR A 38 -1.59 -23.45 11.77
CA TYR A 38 -0.81 -24.48 11.11
C TYR A 38 0.66 -24.34 11.53
N GLU A 39 1.29 -25.44 11.95
CA GLU A 39 2.70 -25.53 12.30
C GLU A 39 3.41 -26.52 11.36
N ALA A 40 4.56 -26.13 10.81
CA ALA A 40 5.44 -27.02 10.07
C ALA A 40 6.92 -26.75 10.43
N GLY A 41 7.78 -27.75 10.31
CA GLY A 41 9.21 -27.60 10.61
C GLY A 41 9.51 -27.29 12.09
N ARG A 42 8.67 -27.78 13.02
CA ARG A 42 8.89 -27.65 14.48
C ARG A 42 10.29 -28.17 14.83
N GLY A 43 11.04 -27.40 15.62
CA GLY A 43 12.43 -27.70 16.00
C GLY A 43 13.48 -26.87 15.26
N ASN A 44 13.14 -26.28 14.11
CA ASN A 44 13.99 -25.27 13.47
C ASN A 44 14.19 -24.05 14.38
N ALA A 45 15.35 -23.39 14.24
CA ALA A 45 15.73 -22.24 15.07
C ALA A 45 15.22 -20.89 14.53
N ARG A 46 14.89 -20.81 13.23
CA ARG A 46 14.37 -19.61 12.59
C ARG A 46 12.85 -19.65 12.60
N GLU A 47 12.23 -18.60 13.09
CA GLU A 47 10.77 -18.51 13.28
C GLU A 47 10.16 -17.65 12.15
N ILE A 48 9.05 -18.10 11.54
CA ILE A 48 8.32 -17.35 10.51
C ILE A 48 6.81 -17.47 10.68
N LEU A 49 6.11 -16.33 10.60
CA LEU A 49 4.66 -16.23 10.66
C LEU A 49 4.11 -15.77 9.30
N LEU A 50 3.18 -16.54 8.73
CA LEU A 50 2.54 -16.27 7.44
C LEU A 50 1.09 -15.82 7.65
N VAL A 51 0.72 -14.69 7.06
CA VAL A 51 -0.58 -14.05 7.21
C VAL A 51 -1.21 -13.81 5.83
N HIS A 52 -2.33 -14.50 5.59
CA HIS A 52 -3.00 -14.55 4.31
C HIS A 52 -3.78 -13.28 3.96
N GLY A 53 -4.22 -13.20 2.69
CA GLY A 53 -5.04 -12.12 2.16
C GLY A 53 -6.51 -12.26 2.54
N ILE A 54 -7.36 -11.50 1.85
CA ILE A 54 -8.81 -11.64 2.02
C ILE A 54 -9.32 -12.81 1.15
N GLY A 55 -9.96 -13.80 1.75
CA GLY A 55 -10.43 -14.98 1.03
C GLY A 55 -10.56 -16.21 1.92
N ASP A 56 -11.35 -17.20 1.48
CA ASP A 56 -11.53 -18.47 2.20
C ASP A 56 -10.43 -19.50 1.87
N GLU A 57 -9.51 -19.14 0.97
CA GLU A 57 -8.24 -19.81 0.72
C GLU A 57 -7.38 -19.82 1.99
N ALA A 58 -7.33 -18.68 2.69
CA ALA A 58 -6.68 -18.47 3.97
C ALA A 58 -5.22 -18.97 3.98
N ALA A 59 -4.80 -19.81 4.94
CA ALA A 59 -3.42 -20.31 4.97
C ALA A 59 -3.00 -21.07 3.69
N ARG A 60 -3.95 -21.48 2.83
CA ARG A 60 -3.65 -22.13 1.54
C ARG A 60 -2.95 -21.20 0.55
N ASP A 61 -3.03 -19.88 0.71
CA ASP A 61 -2.27 -18.88 -0.07
C ASP A 61 -0.76 -19.18 -0.07
N PHE A 62 -0.28 -19.81 0.99
CA PHE A 62 1.14 -20.12 1.17
C PHE A 62 1.47 -21.61 1.06
N ARG A 63 0.53 -22.47 0.63
CA ARG A 63 0.70 -23.94 0.65
C ARG A 63 2.06 -24.40 0.12
N ASP A 64 2.40 -24.01 -1.10
CA ASP A 64 3.62 -24.47 -1.76
C ASP A 64 4.89 -23.82 -1.18
N HIS A 65 4.73 -22.70 -0.48
CA HIS A 65 5.81 -22.01 0.23
C HIS A 65 6.06 -22.60 1.61
N ILE A 66 5.03 -23.09 2.31
CA ILE A 66 5.18 -23.81 3.58
C ILE A 66 6.08 -25.05 3.37
N ALA A 67 5.89 -25.79 2.28
CA ALA A 67 6.71 -26.95 1.92
C ALA A 67 8.21 -26.62 1.76
N TRP A 68 8.51 -25.44 1.21
CA TRP A 68 9.87 -24.96 1.03
C TRP A 68 10.45 -24.38 2.33
N LEU A 69 9.70 -23.50 3.01
CA LEU A 69 10.14 -22.79 4.21
C LEU A 69 10.38 -23.74 5.40
N GLN A 70 9.57 -24.79 5.55
CA GLN A 70 9.68 -25.73 6.69
C GLN A 70 11.03 -26.47 6.74
N LYS A 71 11.81 -26.45 5.66
CA LYS A 71 13.17 -27.04 5.63
C LYS A 71 14.17 -26.26 6.49
N SER A 72 13.93 -24.96 6.68
CA SER A 72 14.87 -24.05 7.36
C SER A 72 14.21 -23.20 8.45
N PHE A 73 12.89 -23.17 8.51
CA PHE A 73 12.11 -22.39 9.46
C PHE A 73 11.10 -23.25 10.21
N HIS A 74 10.81 -22.86 11.45
CA HIS A 74 9.57 -23.21 12.10
C HIS A 74 8.50 -22.25 11.56
N VAL A 75 7.60 -22.81 10.75
CA VAL A 75 6.57 -22.08 10.01
C VAL A 75 5.28 -22.14 10.81
N VAL A 76 4.77 -20.96 11.17
CA VAL A 76 3.42 -20.78 11.68
C VAL A 76 2.60 -20.06 10.61
N ALA A 77 1.48 -20.64 10.21
CA ALA A 77 0.49 -19.97 9.36
C ALA A 77 -0.86 -19.97 10.08
N VAL A 78 -1.70 -18.99 9.80
CA VAL A 78 -3.00 -18.84 10.47
C VAL A 78 -4.12 -18.78 9.46
N ASP A 79 -5.29 -19.27 9.84
CA ASP A 79 -6.54 -18.77 9.27
C ASP A 79 -7.00 -17.64 10.21
N LEU A 80 -6.99 -16.39 9.74
CA LEU A 80 -7.48 -15.27 10.53
C LEU A 80 -8.97 -15.48 10.88
N PRO A 81 -9.41 -15.07 12.08
CA PRO A 81 -10.84 -15.06 12.43
C PRO A 81 -11.68 -14.43 11.33
N GLY A 82 -12.81 -15.03 10.96
CA GLY A 82 -13.61 -14.60 9.81
C GLY A 82 -13.29 -15.33 8.49
N PHE A 83 -12.21 -16.10 8.40
CA PHE A 83 -11.76 -16.75 7.16
C PHE A 83 -11.42 -18.23 7.35
N GLY A 84 -11.36 -18.96 6.24
CA GLY A 84 -10.89 -20.35 6.21
C GLY A 84 -11.67 -21.24 7.19
N GLN A 85 -10.97 -21.95 8.06
CA GLN A 85 -11.54 -22.84 9.07
C GLN A 85 -11.68 -22.19 10.45
N SER A 86 -11.32 -20.93 10.60
CA SER A 86 -11.54 -20.15 11.82
C SER A 86 -13.01 -19.72 11.92
N ASP A 87 -13.45 -19.49 13.16
CA ASP A 87 -14.82 -19.07 13.43
C ASP A 87 -15.13 -17.73 12.73
N LYS A 88 -16.39 -17.60 12.29
CA LYS A 88 -16.91 -16.43 11.58
C LYS A 88 -18.04 -15.82 12.40
N ALA A 89 -17.94 -14.52 12.67
CA ALA A 89 -18.94 -13.75 13.41
C ALA A 89 -19.13 -12.34 12.83
N ASN A 90 -20.22 -11.67 13.21
CA ASN A 90 -20.43 -10.26 12.91
C ASN A 90 -19.60 -9.37 13.87
N VAL A 91 -18.27 -9.34 13.73
CA VAL A 91 -17.35 -8.53 14.56
C VAL A 91 -16.47 -7.59 13.73
N LEU A 92 -15.86 -6.59 14.37
CA LEU A 92 -15.02 -5.60 13.69
C LEU A 92 -13.65 -6.19 13.35
N TYR A 93 -13.52 -6.75 12.16
CA TYR A 93 -12.28 -7.31 11.62
C TYR A 93 -11.28 -6.24 11.14
N SER A 94 -10.85 -5.36 12.05
CA SER A 94 -9.88 -4.29 11.72
C SER A 94 -8.42 -4.77 11.76
N PRO A 95 -7.50 -4.14 11.01
CA PRO A 95 -6.07 -4.47 11.08
C PRO A 95 -5.49 -4.39 12.49
N GLY A 96 -5.95 -3.43 13.30
CA GLY A 96 -5.56 -3.33 14.71
C GLY A 96 -6.04 -4.50 15.57
N ASN A 97 -7.26 -5.01 15.34
CA ASN A 97 -7.75 -6.19 16.04
C ASN A 97 -7.01 -7.45 15.60
N TYR A 98 -6.78 -7.62 14.30
CA TYR A 98 -5.97 -8.74 13.80
C TYR A 98 -4.53 -8.69 14.30
N ALA A 99 -3.90 -7.52 14.45
CA ALA A 99 -2.58 -7.43 15.05
C ALA A 99 -2.55 -7.97 16.50
N ARG A 100 -3.64 -7.80 17.27
CA ARG A 100 -3.77 -8.43 18.60
C ARG A 100 -3.94 -9.95 18.53
N VAL A 101 -4.67 -10.46 17.52
CA VAL A 101 -4.78 -11.90 17.25
C VAL A 101 -3.40 -12.48 16.92
N LEU A 102 -2.65 -11.85 16.01
CA LEU A 102 -1.31 -12.30 15.66
C LEU A 102 -0.38 -12.28 16.87
N LYS A 103 -0.55 -11.32 17.81
CA LYS A 103 0.24 -11.28 19.05
C LYS A 103 -0.04 -12.47 19.93
N HIS A 104 -1.32 -12.84 20.08
CA HIS A 104 -1.74 -14.03 20.81
C HIS A 104 -1.13 -15.31 20.20
N VAL A 105 -1.13 -15.42 18.86
CA VAL A 105 -0.49 -16.54 18.16
C VAL A 105 1.03 -16.54 18.37
N ALA A 106 1.68 -15.39 18.16
CA ALA A 106 3.12 -15.27 18.30
C ALA A 106 3.60 -15.67 19.71
N ASP A 107 2.94 -15.20 20.76
CA ASP A 107 3.28 -15.51 22.15
C ASP A 107 3.17 -17.00 22.50
N ARG A 108 2.33 -17.73 21.77
CA ARG A 108 2.06 -19.14 22.04
C ARG A 108 2.94 -20.08 21.22
N PHE A 109 3.27 -19.70 19.99
CA PHE A 109 3.89 -20.60 19.02
C PHE A 109 5.32 -20.22 18.62
N LEU A 110 5.73 -18.96 18.83
CA LEU A 110 7.04 -18.45 18.38
C LEU A 110 7.94 -18.12 19.59
N ARG A 111 9.26 -18.28 19.43
CA ARG A 111 10.23 -18.23 20.55
C ARG A 111 11.08 -16.95 20.64
N GLY A 112 10.82 -15.95 19.80
CA GLY A 112 11.60 -14.72 19.76
C GLY A 112 11.33 -13.95 18.47
N PRO A 113 12.10 -12.90 18.16
CA PRO A 113 11.82 -12.08 17.00
C PRO A 113 11.82 -12.93 15.73
N PHE A 114 10.71 -12.89 15.00
CA PHE A 114 10.41 -13.79 13.89
C PHE A 114 10.32 -13.03 12.57
N VAL A 115 10.34 -13.76 11.46
CA VAL A 115 10.02 -13.20 10.15
C VAL A 115 8.49 -13.12 10.03
N LEU A 116 7.95 -11.95 9.73
CA LEU A 116 6.51 -11.77 9.48
C LEU A 116 6.28 -11.57 7.99
N VAL A 117 5.44 -12.40 7.38
CA VAL A 117 5.07 -12.31 5.96
C VAL A 117 3.57 -12.11 5.86
N GLY A 118 3.17 -11.02 5.22
CA GLY A 118 1.76 -10.73 4.98
C GLY A 118 1.47 -10.48 3.51
N HIS A 119 0.36 -11.01 3.01
CA HIS A 119 -0.16 -10.73 1.67
C HIS A 119 -1.47 -9.95 1.72
N SER A 120 -1.62 -8.95 0.84
CA SER A 120 -2.84 -8.15 0.69
C SER A 120 -3.34 -7.59 2.03
N MET A 121 -4.54 -7.97 2.49
CA MET A 121 -5.04 -7.65 3.84
C MET A 121 -4.03 -8.06 4.93
N GLY A 122 -3.48 -9.26 4.87
CA GLY A 122 -2.45 -9.75 5.78
C GLY A 122 -1.18 -8.90 5.77
N ALA A 123 -0.86 -8.25 4.65
CA ALA A 123 0.25 -7.30 4.55
C ALA A 123 -0.03 -6.01 5.33
N VAL A 124 -1.26 -5.48 5.26
CA VAL A 124 -1.71 -4.32 6.05
C VAL A 124 -1.75 -4.65 7.54
N VAL A 125 -2.27 -5.82 7.91
CA VAL A 125 -2.23 -6.35 9.28
C VAL A 125 -0.78 -6.47 9.77
N SER A 126 0.13 -6.96 8.92
CA SER A 126 1.55 -7.14 9.26
C SER A 126 2.28 -5.81 9.45
N LEU A 127 1.98 -4.79 8.64
CA LEU A 127 2.47 -3.42 8.84
C LEU A 127 2.00 -2.85 10.19
N ARG A 128 0.70 -2.99 10.50
CA ARG A 128 0.13 -2.58 11.79
C ARG A 128 0.76 -3.33 12.96
N TYR A 129 0.98 -4.65 12.82
CA TYR A 129 1.65 -5.48 13.82
C TYR A 129 3.07 -5.01 14.07
N ALA A 130 3.89 -4.88 13.02
CA ALA A 130 5.29 -4.49 13.13
C ALA A 130 5.49 -3.07 13.69
N ALA A 131 4.51 -2.17 13.48
CA ALA A 131 4.50 -0.86 14.10
C ALA A 131 4.11 -0.89 15.59
N THR A 132 3.27 -1.84 15.99
CA THR A 132 2.73 -1.96 17.36
C THR A 132 3.66 -2.77 18.28
N TYR A 133 4.25 -3.85 17.75
CA TYR A 133 5.15 -4.77 18.44
C TYR A 133 6.49 -4.87 17.70
N PRO A 134 7.26 -3.77 17.60
CA PRO A 134 8.44 -3.72 16.75
C PRO A 134 9.56 -4.68 17.20
N GLU A 135 9.59 -5.06 18.47
CA GLU A 135 10.58 -6.01 19.03
C GLU A 135 10.30 -7.46 18.63
N ASP A 136 9.08 -7.79 18.23
CA ASP A 136 8.69 -9.15 17.84
C ASP A 136 9.11 -9.47 16.40
N VAL A 137 9.40 -8.46 15.58
CA VAL A 137 9.59 -8.63 14.14
C VAL A 137 11.06 -8.47 13.78
N ARG A 138 11.71 -9.60 13.45
CA ARG A 138 13.09 -9.61 12.95
C ARG A 138 13.19 -9.04 11.54
N ARG A 139 12.29 -9.49 10.66
CA ARG A 139 12.17 -9.04 9.26
C ARG A 139 10.71 -9.04 8.86
N LEU A 140 10.32 -8.08 8.04
CA LEU A 140 8.96 -7.95 7.53
C LEU A 140 8.95 -8.18 6.01
N VAL A 141 7.98 -8.93 5.51
CA VAL A 141 7.71 -9.10 4.08
C VAL A 141 6.28 -8.66 3.82
N VAL A 142 6.12 -7.67 2.95
CA VAL A 142 4.85 -7.04 2.60
C VAL A 142 4.56 -7.35 1.13
N ILE A 143 3.51 -8.12 0.86
CA ILE A 143 3.17 -8.57 -0.49
C ILE A 143 1.86 -7.88 -0.91
N ASP A 144 1.91 -7.01 -1.93
CA ASP A 144 0.75 -6.36 -2.56
C ASP A 144 -0.25 -5.70 -1.59
N ALA A 145 0.25 -4.89 -0.65
CA ALA A 145 -0.56 -4.27 0.41
C ALA A 145 -1.51 -3.15 -0.11
N PRO A 146 -2.85 -3.30 -0.02
CA PRO A 146 -3.78 -2.23 -0.38
C PRO A 146 -3.84 -1.12 0.67
N GLY A 147 -4.58 -0.04 0.38
CA GLY A 147 -5.00 0.95 1.39
C GLY A 147 -3.94 2.00 1.80
N VAL A 148 -2.79 2.07 1.14
CA VAL A 148 -1.73 3.05 1.48
C VAL A 148 -1.84 4.35 0.67
N LEU A 149 -2.31 4.28 -0.58
CA LEU A 149 -2.66 5.47 -1.37
C LEU A 149 -4.03 6.00 -0.96
N HIS A 150 -4.23 7.30 -1.10
CA HIS A 150 -5.54 7.88 -0.93
C HIS A 150 -6.49 7.27 -1.96
N ARG A 151 -7.61 6.68 -1.54
CA ARG A 151 -8.90 7.11 -2.08
C ARG A 151 -9.00 7.29 -3.60
N TYR A 152 -9.11 8.58 -3.94
CA TYR A 152 -9.13 9.11 -5.30
C TYR A 152 -7.91 8.78 -6.16
N SER A 153 -6.70 8.63 -5.61
CA SER A 153 -5.52 8.21 -6.39
C SER A 153 -5.71 6.80 -6.94
N VAL A 154 -6.26 5.88 -6.12
CA VAL A 154 -6.55 4.50 -6.55
C VAL A 154 -7.61 4.50 -7.65
N THR A 155 -8.75 5.17 -7.42
CA THR A 155 -9.83 5.27 -8.41
C THR A 155 -9.35 5.90 -9.72
N SER A 156 -8.55 6.97 -9.65
CA SER A 156 -8.06 7.69 -10.84
C SER A 156 -7.11 6.83 -11.67
N GLN A 157 -6.21 6.08 -11.03
CA GLN A 157 -5.28 5.19 -11.74
C GLN A 157 -6.01 4.02 -12.38
N TYR A 158 -7.02 3.47 -11.70
CA TYR A 158 -7.88 2.43 -12.27
C TYR A 158 -8.63 2.91 -13.51
N LEU A 159 -9.28 4.08 -13.47
CA LEU A 159 -9.96 4.66 -14.63
C LEU A 159 -9.00 4.92 -15.80
N ALA A 160 -7.80 5.40 -15.51
CA ALA A 160 -6.77 5.60 -16.52
C ALA A 160 -6.35 4.27 -17.19
N HIS A 161 -6.30 3.15 -16.45
CA HIS A 161 -6.03 1.82 -17.02
C HIS A 161 -7.14 1.35 -17.97
N LEU A 162 -8.39 1.76 -17.72
CA LEU A 162 -9.52 1.48 -18.62
C LEU A 162 -9.58 2.42 -19.84
N GLY A 163 -8.62 3.33 -19.99
CA GLY A 163 -8.60 4.29 -21.10
C GLY A 163 -9.68 5.37 -20.99
N LEU A 164 -10.32 5.50 -19.83
CA LEU A 164 -11.32 6.53 -19.55
C LEU A 164 -10.60 7.76 -18.98
N GLU A 165 -10.85 8.93 -19.56
CA GLU A 165 -10.44 10.19 -18.93
C GLU A 165 -11.25 10.39 -17.64
N PHE A 166 -10.56 10.85 -16.60
CA PHE A 166 -11.08 10.98 -15.24
C PHE A 166 -12.47 11.63 -15.18
N VAL A 167 -13.38 10.98 -14.47
CA VAL A 167 -14.73 11.46 -14.21
C VAL A 167 -14.75 12.17 -12.85
N PRO A 168 -15.13 13.47 -12.76
CA PRO A 168 -15.23 14.17 -11.47
C PRO A 168 -16.24 13.48 -10.55
N PRO A 169 -16.24 13.77 -9.22
CA PRO A 169 -17.09 13.08 -8.24
C PRO A 169 -18.61 13.07 -8.53
N ALA A 170 -19.06 13.82 -9.55
CA ALA A 170 -20.45 13.95 -9.96
C ALA A 170 -20.82 13.12 -11.20
N ALA A 171 -19.92 12.33 -11.78
CA ALA A 171 -20.26 11.49 -12.92
C ALA A 171 -19.82 10.02 -12.71
N GLU A 172 -20.72 9.12 -13.08
CA GLU A 172 -20.67 7.68 -12.82
C GLU A 172 -19.99 6.95 -14.00
N PRO A 173 -18.93 6.15 -13.76
CA PRO A 173 -18.41 5.21 -14.76
C PRO A 173 -18.76 3.74 -14.46
N LEU A 174 -19.19 3.05 -15.52
CA LEU A 174 -19.65 1.67 -15.61
C LEU A 174 -18.50 0.64 -15.56
N ASP A 175 -18.67 -0.41 -14.72
CA ASP A 175 -18.15 -1.82 -14.78
C ASP A 175 -16.63 -2.13 -14.91
N TRP A 176 -16.01 -3.16 -14.31
CA TRP A 176 -16.46 -4.45 -13.71
C TRP A 176 -15.41 -5.15 -12.80
N LEU A 177 -14.33 -4.50 -12.31
CA LEU A 177 -13.33 -5.15 -11.40
C LEU A 177 -13.30 -4.58 -9.96
N THR A 178 -14.44 -4.06 -9.53
CA THR A 178 -14.59 -3.19 -8.36
C THR A 178 -15.50 -3.86 -7.30
N ASN A 179 -15.66 -5.19 -7.36
CA ASN A 179 -16.78 -5.86 -6.69
C ASN A 179 -16.68 -6.03 -5.17
N LEU A 180 -15.54 -5.79 -4.51
CA LEU A 180 -15.49 -5.80 -3.04
C LEU A 180 -15.48 -4.37 -2.50
N ALA A 181 -14.43 -3.59 -2.76
CA ALA A 181 -14.35 -2.20 -2.27
C ALA A 181 -15.48 -1.30 -2.79
N ARG A 182 -15.89 -1.38 -4.08
CA ARG A 182 -16.98 -0.53 -4.62
C ARG A 182 -18.37 -1.04 -4.24
N LYS A 183 -18.63 -2.35 -4.16
CA LYS A 183 -19.92 -2.84 -3.62
C LYS A 183 -20.10 -2.43 -2.16
N LEU A 184 -19.00 -2.29 -1.42
CA LEU A 184 -19.02 -1.83 -0.05
C LEU A 184 -19.11 -0.31 0.04
N LEU A 185 -18.38 0.45 -0.76
CA LEU A 185 -18.23 1.90 -0.61
C LEU A 185 -19.21 2.72 -1.46
N ALA A 186 -19.60 2.28 -2.65
CA ALA A 186 -20.47 3.06 -3.54
C ALA A 186 -21.87 3.32 -2.95
N PRO A 187 -22.53 2.35 -2.28
CA PRO A 187 -23.77 2.64 -1.57
C PRO A 187 -23.58 3.62 -0.41
N LEU A 188 -22.39 3.66 0.20
CA LEU A 188 -22.08 4.47 1.39
C LEU A 188 -21.76 5.92 1.02
N GLU A 189 -21.06 6.11 -0.10
CA GLU A 189 -20.79 7.44 -0.66
C GLU A 189 -22.09 8.12 -1.12
N GLN A 190 -23.05 7.37 -1.69
CA GLN A 190 -24.39 7.91 -2.00
C GLN A 190 -25.18 8.29 -0.74
N LEU A 191 -25.00 7.55 0.36
CA LEU A 191 -25.66 7.82 1.65
C LEU A 191 -24.91 8.84 2.53
N HIS A 192 -23.74 9.34 2.11
CA HIS A 192 -22.83 10.17 2.92
C HIS A 192 -22.51 9.58 4.30
N LEU A 193 -22.55 8.24 4.42
CA LEU A 193 -22.29 7.55 5.67
C LEU A 193 -20.79 7.35 5.83
N ASP A 194 -20.23 7.82 6.94
CA ASP A 194 -18.85 7.54 7.31
C ASP A 194 -18.66 6.02 7.47
N PRO A 195 -17.77 5.38 6.69
CA PRO A 195 -17.44 3.96 6.83
C PRO A 195 -17.10 3.52 8.25
N GLN A 196 -16.51 4.41 9.06
CA GLN A 196 -16.21 4.15 10.46
C GLN A 196 -17.48 3.88 11.28
N PHE A 197 -18.55 4.62 11.00
CA PHE A 197 -19.83 4.45 11.68
C PHE A 197 -20.43 3.07 11.42
N ILE A 198 -20.35 2.61 10.18
CA ILE A 198 -20.83 1.27 9.78
C ILE A 198 -20.03 0.21 10.51
N LEU A 199 -18.70 0.31 10.47
CA LEU A 199 -17.81 -0.66 11.11
C LEU A 199 -18.00 -0.73 12.63
N SER A 200 -18.32 0.41 13.27
CA SER A 200 -18.57 0.48 14.70
C SER A 200 -19.92 -0.11 15.16
N SER A 201 -20.88 -0.30 14.25
CA SER A 201 -22.24 -0.75 14.57
C SER A 201 -22.51 -2.17 14.05
N PRO A 202 -22.75 -3.18 14.92
CA PRO A 202 -23.14 -4.52 14.49
C PRO A 202 -24.36 -4.54 13.57
N GLN A 203 -25.37 -3.71 13.85
CA GLN A 203 -26.60 -3.63 13.06
C GLN A 203 -26.35 -3.07 11.65
N LEU A 204 -25.48 -2.06 11.53
CA LEU A 204 -25.11 -1.52 10.22
C LEU A 204 -24.24 -2.49 9.43
N ARG A 205 -23.34 -3.23 10.08
CA ARG A 205 -22.59 -4.32 9.43
C ARG A 205 -23.51 -5.43 8.94
N GLU A 206 -24.52 -5.80 9.72
CA GLU A 206 -25.56 -6.75 9.31
C GLU A 206 -26.29 -6.23 8.06
N THR A 207 -26.78 -4.99 8.11
CA THR A 207 -27.68 -4.44 7.08
C THR A 207 -26.96 -4.07 5.79
N LEU A 208 -25.78 -3.44 5.89
CA LEU A 208 -25.05 -2.89 4.75
C LEU A 208 -23.99 -3.84 4.21
N LEU A 209 -23.41 -4.68 5.08
CA LEU A 209 -22.34 -5.60 4.73
C LEU A 209 -22.79 -7.06 4.81
N GLY A 210 -24.02 -7.36 5.25
CA GLY A 210 -24.54 -8.72 5.36
C GLY A 210 -23.90 -9.54 6.47
N ALA A 211 -23.29 -8.90 7.47
CA ALA A 211 -22.46 -9.55 8.50
C ALA A 211 -21.30 -10.39 7.95
N ASP A 212 -20.94 -10.18 6.67
CA ASP A 212 -19.93 -10.95 5.95
C ASP A 212 -18.51 -10.53 6.39
N PRO A 213 -17.68 -11.46 6.89
CA PRO A 213 -16.34 -11.13 7.37
C PRO A 213 -15.42 -10.50 6.33
N ALA A 214 -15.46 -10.97 5.08
CA ALA A 214 -14.64 -10.43 4.00
C ALA A 214 -15.02 -8.97 3.73
N LYS A 215 -16.32 -8.68 3.64
CA LYS A 215 -16.80 -7.32 3.45
C LYS A 215 -16.43 -6.39 4.59
N ILE A 216 -16.58 -6.85 5.84
CA ILE A 216 -16.21 -6.05 7.02
C ILE A 216 -14.69 -5.79 7.03
N ALA A 217 -13.88 -6.83 6.82
CA ALA A 217 -12.43 -6.71 6.84
C ALA A 217 -11.90 -5.85 5.67
N GLY A 218 -12.45 -6.05 4.47
CA GLY A 218 -12.10 -5.26 3.29
C GLY A 218 -12.41 -3.77 3.49
N LEU A 219 -13.57 -3.44 4.05
CA LEU A 219 -13.88 -2.05 4.39
C LEU A 219 -12.90 -1.50 5.45
N ALA A 220 -12.61 -2.27 6.50
CA ALA A 220 -11.68 -1.88 7.55
C ALA A 220 -10.24 -1.69 7.05
N VAL A 221 -9.81 -2.43 6.03
CA VAL A 221 -8.50 -2.24 5.36
C VAL A 221 -8.47 -0.96 4.54
N VAL A 222 -9.53 -0.67 3.78
CA VAL A 222 -9.56 0.52 2.91
C VAL A 222 -9.52 1.82 3.73
N ILE A 223 -10.12 1.81 4.91
CA ILE A 223 -10.21 2.97 5.81
C ILE A 223 -9.10 3.00 6.87
N GLU A 224 -8.17 2.05 6.79
CA GLU A 224 -7.00 2.00 7.67
C GLU A 224 -6.06 3.17 7.38
N ASP A 225 -5.69 3.91 8.41
CA ASP A 225 -4.67 4.96 8.32
C ASP A 225 -3.36 4.46 8.95
N LEU A 226 -2.35 4.26 8.11
CA LEU A 226 -1.01 3.82 8.50
C LEU A 226 0.01 4.97 8.62
N ARG A 227 -0.41 6.24 8.47
CA ARG A 227 0.50 7.42 8.50
C ARG A 227 1.42 7.41 9.70
N ARG A 228 0.89 7.12 10.89
CA ARG A 228 1.62 7.19 12.17
C ARG A 228 2.35 5.88 12.49
N GLU A 229 2.13 4.85 11.69
CA GLU A 229 2.55 3.47 11.92
C GLU A 229 3.78 3.15 11.10
N LEU A 230 3.80 3.51 9.81
CA LEU A 230 4.93 3.24 8.93
C LEU A 230 6.27 3.71 9.52
N PRO A 231 6.39 4.93 10.10
CA PRO A 231 7.66 5.38 10.70
C PRO A 231 8.09 4.59 11.95
N LYS A 232 7.18 3.83 12.58
CA LYS A 232 7.47 3.04 13.79
C LYS A 232 7.97 1.64 13.47
N VAL A 233 7.80 1.16 12.23
CA VAL A 233 8.30 -0.15 11.80
C VAL A 233 9.82 -0.15 11.88
N ARG A 234 10.37 -0.95 12.81
CA ARG A 234 11.82 -1.06 13.00
C ARG A 234 12.43 -2.09 12.08
N ALA A 235 11.72 -3.18 11.79
CA ALA A 235 12.24 -4.31 11.03
C ALA A 235 12.74 -3.90 9.63
N ASP A 236 13.81 -4.54 9.18
CA ASP A 236 14.16 -4.57 7.77
C ASP A 236 12.96 -5.14 6.98
N THR A 237 12.52 -4.43 5.94
CA THR A 237 11.28 -4.74 5.24
C THR A 237 11.50 -4.98 3.74
N LEU A 238 11.17 -6.18 3.25
CA LEU A 238 11.05 -6.43 1.81
C LEU A 238 9.60 -6.20 1.38
N ILE A 239 9.40 -5.35 0.39
CA ILE A 239 8.11 -5.15 -0.27
C ILE A 239 8.17 -5.91 -1.58
N ILE A 240 7.21 -6.80 -1.81
CA ILE A 240 7.05 -7.54 -3.05
C ILE A 240 5.75 -7.08 -3.71
N TRP A 241 5.78 -6.81 -5.01
CA TRP A 241 4.61 -6.36 -5.75
C TRP A 241 4.52 -7.02 -7.11
N GLY A 242 3.34 -7.46 -7.53
CA GLY A 242 3.09 -7.87 -8.91
C GLY A 242 3.09 -6.67 -9.87
N ALA A 243 3.86 -6.75 -10.96
CA ALA A 243 3.92 -5.69 -11.96
C ALA A 243 2.56 -5.38 -12.62
N GLN A 244 1.65 -6.35 -12.61
CA GLN A 244 0.33 -6.30 -13.26
C GLN A 244 -0.82 -6.27 -12.23
N ASP A 245 -0.54 -5.95 -10.96
CA ASP A 245 -1.58 -5.81 -9.95
C ASP A 245 -2.55 -4.69 -10.33
N THR A 246 -3.81 -5.08 -10.56
CA THR A 246 -4.91 -4.16 -10.89
C THR A 246 -5.83 -3.88 -9.69
N LEU A 247 -5.64 -4.59 -8.58
CA LEU A 247 -6.36 -4.38 -7.33
C LEU A 247 -5.71 -3.28 -6.51
N ALA A 248 -4.38 -3.30 -6.40
CA ALA A 248 -3.60 -2.25 -5.75
C ALA A 248 -2.52 -1.73 -6.71
N PRO A 249 -2.49 -0.41 -7.02
CA PRO A 249 -1.52 0.10 -7.97
C PRO A 249 -0.08 -0.14 -7.50
N SER A 250 0.81 -0.58 -8.38
CA SER A 250 2.23 -0.87 -8.06
C SER A 250 3.00 0.33 -7.49
N ARG A 251 2.55 1.55 -7.82
CA ARG A 251 3.02 2.82 -7.21
C ARG A 251 2.92 2.80 -5.68
N THR A 252 1.99 2.06 -5.12
CA THR A 252 1.81 1.87 -3.68
C THR A 252 3.03 1.22 -3.02
N GLY A 253 3.62 0.20 -3.66
CA GLY A 253 4.85 -0.43 -3.18
C GLY A 253 6.03 0.54 -3.12
N LYS A 254 6.14 1.45 -4.09
CA LYS A 254 7.14 2.53 -4.08
C LYS A 254 6.90 3.52 -2.94
N VAL A 255 5.65 3.91 -2.69
CA VAL A 255 5.29 4.76 -1.55
C VAL A 255 5.68 4.12 -0.23
N LEU A 256 5.41 2.82 -0.05
CA LEU A 256 5.83 2.09 1.14
C LEU A 256 7.35 2.09 1.30
N ALA A 257 8.11 1.83 0.23
CA ALA A 257 9.57 1.85 0.26
C ALA A 257 10.13 3.23 0.67
N LEU A 258 9.45 4.32 0.29
CA LEU A 258 9.83 5.68 0.66
C LEU A 258 9.40 6.07 2.09
N LYS A 259 8.42 5.38 2.67
CA LYS A 259 7.83 5.74 3.98
C LYS A 259 8.26 4.86 5.13
N LEU A 260 8.72 3.65 4.84
CA LEU A 260 9.31 2.76 5.83
C LEU A 260 10.79 3.14 6.06
N PRO A 261 11.29 3.12 7.31
CA PRO A 261 12.67 3.52 7.61
C PRO A 261 13.73 2.64 6.93
N ARG A 262 13.44 1.35 6.76
CA ARG A 262 14.35 0.34 6.21
C ARG A 262 13.58 -0.59 5.28
N ALA A 263 13.44 -0.21 4.01
CA ALA A 263 12.68 -0.99 3.05
C ALA A 263 13.32 -1.05 1.66
N GLN A 264 13.05 -2.15 0.96
CA GLN A 264 13.40 -2.35 -0.43
C GLN A 264 12.19 -2.92 -1.19
N LEU A 265 11.94 -2.40 -2.38
CA LEU A 265 10.89 -2.89 -3.27
C LEU A 265 11.46 -3.88 -4.30
N ALA A 266 10.82 -5.03 -4.43
CA ALA A 266 11.02 -6.00 -5.51
C ALA A 266 9.72 -6.13 -6.31
N VAL A 267 9.77 -5.75 -7.59
CA VAL A 267 8.63 -5.89 -8.50
C VAL A 267 8.77 -7.22 -9.25
N ILE A 268 7.72 -8.04 -9.20
CA ILE A 268 7.66 -9.35 -9.85
C ILE A 268 6.99 -9.19 -11.21
N GLU A 269 7.80 -9.30 -12.25
CA GLU A 269 7.32 -9.26 -13.63
C GLU A 269 6.39 -10.43 -13.95
N ARG A 270 5.33 -10.12 -14.71
CA ARG A 270 4.30 -11.08 -15.17
C ARG A 270 3.55 -11.76 -14.01
N ALA A 271 3.36 -11.01 -12.92
CA ALA A 271 2.47 -11.37 -11.82
C ALA A 271 1.53 -10.18 -11.51
N ALA A 272 0.31 -10.50 -11.12
CA ALA A 272 -0.72 -9.62 -10.62
C ALA A 272 -0.75 -9.67 -9.08
N HIS A 273 -1.93 -9.78 -8.47
CA HIS A 273 -2.10 -9.55 -7.03
C HIS A 273 -1.58 -10.69 -6.14
N GLU A 274 -1.31 -11.88 -6.70
CA GLU A 274 -0.84 -13.04 -5.93
C GLU A 274 0.51 -13.53 -6.48
N PRO A 275 1.59 -12.72 -6.46
CA PRO A 275 2.86 -13.09 -7.09
C PRO A 275 3.48 -14.37 -6.53
N MET A 276 3.16 -14.71 -5.29
CA MET A 276 3.59 -15.97 -4.67
C MET A 276 2.94 -17.21 -5.32
N LEU A 277 1.74 -17.10 -5.89
CA LEU A 277 1.06 -18.18 -6.60
C LEU A 277 1.29 -18.10 -8.12
N GLU A 278 1.29 -16.89 -8.67
CA GLU A 278 1.34 -16.64 -10.11
C GLU A 278 2.75 -16.76 -10.71
N ALA A 279 3.78 -16.41 -9.95
CA ALA A 279 5.18 -16.47 -10.37
C ALA A 279 6.10 -16.99 -9.24
N PRO A 280 5.87 -18.21 -8.73
CA PRO A 280 6.48 -18.72 -7.50
C PRO A 280 8.01 -18.76 -7.55
N GLU A 281 8.62 -19.05 -8.70
CA GLU A 281 10.08 -19.06 -8.84
C GLU A 281 10.67 -17.65 -8.73
N ARG A 282 10.03 -16.64 -9.36
CA ARG A 282 10.47 -15.25 -9.27
C ARG A 282 10.25 -14.70 -7.87
N PHE A 283 9.12 -15.02 -7.26
CA PHE A 283 8.82 -14.68 -5.89
C PHE A 283 9.89 -15.23 -4.93
N ARG A 284 10.24 -16.52 -5.04
CA ARG A 284 11.29 -17.13 -4.23
C ARG A 284 12.66 -16.51 -4.47
N ALA A 285 13.01 -16.24 -5.73
CA ALA A 285 14.27 -15.59 -6.08
C ALA A 285 14.41 -14.18 -5.46
N ALA A 286 13.30 -13.46 -5.25
CA ALA A 286 13.30 -12.19 -4.53
C ALA A 286 13.33 -12.37 -3.01
N LEU A 287 12.60 -13.36 -2.48
CA LEU A 287 12.41 -13.56 -1.05
C LEU A 287 13.62 -14.23 -0.36
N GLU A 288 14.20 -15.27 -0.97
CA GLU A 288 15.24 -16.10 -0.36
C GLU A 288 16.49 -15.31 0.07
N PRO A 289 17.08 -14.44 -0.77
CA PRO A 289 18.25 -13.65 -0.37
C PRO A 289 17.95 -12.74 0.82
N PHE A 290 16.74 -12.16 0.88
CA PHE A 290 16.31 -11.32 1.98
C PHE A 290 16.12 -12.12 3.28
N LEU A 291 15.55 -13.32 3.19
CA LEU A 291 15.41 -14.21 4.33
C LEU A 291 16.77 -14.66 4.88
N GLU A 292 17.79 -14.81 4.05
CA GLU A 292 19.13 -15.20 4.48
C GLU A 292 19.93 -14.02 5.01
N HIS A 293 20.06 -12.97 4.21
CA HIS A 293 21.04 -11.90 4.41
C HIS A 293 20.43 -10.56 4.84
N GLY A 294 19.10 -10.39 4.81
CA GLY A 294 18.44 -9.11 5.07
C GLY A 294 18.41 -8.21 3.84
N LEU A 295 18.27 -6.89 4.05
CA LEU A 295 18.27 -5.94 2.94
C LEU A 295 19.63 -5.92 2.25
N THR A 296 19.62 -5.97 0.93
CA THR A 296 20.83 -5.74 0.15
C THR A 296 21.17 -4.25 0.22
N PRO A 297 22.42 -3.86 0.49
CA PRO A 297 22.81 -2.46 0.42
C PRO A 297 22.46 -1.89 -0.95
N ALA A 298 21.79 -0.73 -0.98
CA ALA A 298 21.59 -0.02 -2.23
C ALA A 298 22.97 0.25 -2.86
N PRO A 299 23.11 0.16 -4.20
CA PRO A 299 24.36 0.52 -4.87
C PRO A 299 24.84 1.89 -4.39
N GLY A 300 26.06 1.95 -3.84
CA GLY A 300 26.61 3.15 -3.22
C GLY A 300 26.78 4.29 -4.21
N THR A 301 26.47 5.51 -3.75
CA THR A 301 26.53 6.81 -4.46
C THR A 301 25.97 6.80 -5.88
N ALA A 302 24.76 7.35 -6.04
CA ALA A 302 24.18 7.65 -7.35
C ALA A 302 25.22 8.32 -8.25
N ALA A 303 25.39 7.80 -9.46
CA ALA A 303 26.30 8.38 -10.46
C ALA A 303 25.99 9.89 -10.65
N PRO A 304 26.99 10.71 -10.96
CA PRO A 304 26.77 12.12 -11.26
C PRO A 304 25.69 12.25 -12.34
N MET A 305 24.67 13.06 -12.07
CA MET A 305 23.58 13.29 -13.01
C MET A 305 24.09 14.05 -14.24
N ALA A 306 23.69 13.61 -15.43
CA ALA A 306 24.00 14.33 -16.66
C ALA A 306 23.36 15.72 -16.63
N LYS A 307 24.12 16.75 -17.04
CA LYS A 307 23.64 18.14 -17.07
C LYS A 307 23.19 18.51 -18.48
N HIS A 308 21.96 18.99 -18.60
CA HIS A 308 21.33 19.26 -19.89
C HIS A 308 21.04 20.74 -20.14
N GLY A 309 21.13 21.62 -19.14
CA GLY A 309 20.73 23.02 -19.29
C GLY A 309 19.21 23.12 -19.49
N ASP A 310 18.77 23.79 -20.55
CA ASP A 310 17.35 23.93 -20.89
C ASP A 310 16.87 22.82 -21.82
N ALA A 311 15.66 22.32 -21.56
CA ALA A 311 15.02 21.33 -22.40
C ALA A 311 13.54 21.61 -22.60
N SER A 312 12.97 21.08 -23.69
CA SER A 312 11.54 21.22 -23.96
C SER A 312 10.96 20.00 -24.65
N CYS A 313 9.65 19.82 -24.48
CA CYS A 313 8.81 18.89 -25.23
C CYS A 313 7.67 19.68 -25.88
N GLN A 314 7.41 19.47 -27.17
CA GLN A 314 6.31 20.14 -27.88
C GLN A 314 5.49 19.14 -28.70
N ARG A 315 4.25 18.87 -28.26
CA ARG A 315 3.31 17.95 -28.93
C ARG A 315 3.87 16.55 -29.18
N GLU A 316 4.83 16.12 -28.36
CA GLU A 316 5.43 14.80 -28.46
C GLU A 316 4.73 13.80 -27.52
N ARG A 317 5.02 12.51 -27.71
CA ARG A 317 4.54 11.44 -26.85
C ARG A 317 5.69 10.56 -26.34
N ASN A 318 5.52 9.94 -25.18
CA ASN A 318 6.44 8.94 -24.62
C ASN A 318 7.89 9.45 -24.44
N ARG A 319 8.04 10.74 -24.11
CA ARG A 319 9.35 11.33 -23.82
C ARG A 319 9.79 10.98 -22.40
N VAL A 320 11.09 10.71 -22.23
CA VAL A 320 11.71 10.48 -20.91
C VAL A 320 12.77 11.56 -20.68
N PHE A 321 12.75 12.16 -19.50
CA PHE A 321 13.73 13.15 -19.03
C PHE A 321 14.40 12.64 -17.75
N GLU A 322 15.73 12.63 -17.74
CA GLU A 322 16.60 12.17 -16.65
C GLU A 322 17.80 13.10 -16.56
N GLY A 323 18.28 13.38 -15.35
CA GLY A 323 19.43 14.27 -15.15
C GLY A 323 19.06 15.67 -14.63
N GLU A 324 20.00 16.60 -14.73
CA GLU A 324 19.87 17.97 -14.23
C GLU A 324 19.48 18.94 -15.36
N TYR A 325 18.42 19.70 -15.12
CA TYR A 325 17.88 20.71 -16.02
C TYR A 325 17.77 22.05 -15.29
N TYR A 326 18.18 23.12 -15.96
CA TYR A 326 17.90 24.48 -15.52
C TYR A 326 16.40 24.76 -15.71
N SER A 327 15.90 24.66 -16.93
CA SER A 327 14.46 24.70 -17.21
C SER A 327 13.99 23.50 -18.03
N LEU A 328 12.77 23.05 -17.77
CA LEU A 328 12.07 22.04 -18.56
C LEU A 328 10.64 22.53 -18.87
N SER A 329 10.35 22.77 -20.14
CA SER A 329 9.01 23.19 -20.60
C SER A 329 8.33 22.11 -21.44
N LEU A 330 7.16 21.66 -21.00
CA LEU A 330 6.34 20.67 -21.68
C LEU A 330 5.05 21.33 -22.17
N ASP A 331 4.77 21.24 -23.47
CA ASP A 331 3.62 21.87 -24.11
C ASP A 331 2.92 20.89 -25.06
N GLY A 332 1.67 20.52 -24.76
CA GLY A 332 0.88 19.58 -25.56
C GLY A 332 1.39 18.13 -25.53
N CYS A 333 2.24 17.76 -24.57
CA CYS A 333 2.92 16.48 -24.55
C CYS A 333 2.16 15.40 -23.78
N GLN A 334 2.22 14.16 -24.25
CA GLN A 334 1.48 13.05 -23.66
C GLN A 334 2.40 11.92 -23.19
N ARG A 335 2.11 11.33 -22.02
CA ARG A 335 2.91 10.25 -21.44
C ARG A 335 4.39 10.62 -21.28
N VAL A 336 4.66 11.85 -20.84
CA VAL A 336 6.02 12.27 -20.49
C VAL A 336 6.39 11.66 -19.14
N GLN A 337 7.61 11.12 -19.03
CA GLN A 337 8.18 10.66 -17.77
C GLN A 337 9.37 11.53 -17.40
N ILE A 338 9.36 12.07 -16.19
CA ILE A 338 10.51 12.73 -15.57
C ILE A 338 10.94 11.83 -14.43
N ARG A 339 12.15 11.25 -14.48
CA ARG A 339 12.60 10.33 -13.44
C ARG A 339 14.02 10.62 -13.01
N SER A 340 14.32 10.45 -11.72
CA SER A 340 15.65 10.70 -11.16
C SER A 340 16.25 12.04 -11.64
N ALA A 341 15.42 13.09 -11.66
CA ALA A 341 15.77 14.37 -12.26
C ALA A 341 15.89 15.48 -11.21
N ARG A 342 16.68 16.51 -11.54
CA ARG A 342 16.71 17.79 -10.82
C ARG A 342 16.33 18.87 -11.82
N VAL A 343 15.20 19.50 -11.63
CA VAL A 343 14.69 20.53 -12.55
C VAL A 343 14.48 21.79 -11.75
N ARG A 344 15.24 22.85 -12.04
CA ARG A 344 15.13 24.11 -11.28
C ARG A 344 13.82 24.84 -11.59
N GLU A 345 13.36 24.82 -12.84
CA GLU A 345 12.09 25.41 -13.28
C GLU A 345 11.32 24.43 -14.16
N LEU A 346 10.15 23.95 -13.71
CA LEU A 346 9.31 23.01 -14.47
C LEU A 346 7.99 23.65 -14.86
N ARG A 347 7.76 23.76 -16.17
CA ARG A 347 6.51 24.29 -16.75
C ARG A 347 5.80 23.20 -17.54
N ILE A 348 4.55 22.92 -17.20
CA ILE A 348 3.74 21.86 -17.82
C ILE A 348 2.42 22.47 -18.29
N VAL A 349 2.16 22.41 -19.59
CA VAL A 349 0.96 23.00 -20.20
C VAL A 349 0.35 21.99 -21.17
N ASP A 350 -0.98 21.81 -21.08
CA ASP A 350 -1.75 20.93 -21.97
C ASP A 350 -1.16 19.50 -22.08
N SER A 351 -0.62 18.99 -20.97
CA SER A 351 0.24 17.80 -20.97
C SER A 351 -0.14 16.76 -19.91
N THR A 352 0.26 15.50 -20.14
CA THR A 352 0.18 14.40 -19.17
C THR A 352 1.57 13.91 -18.79
N VAL A 353 1.91 13.99 -17.50
CA VAL A 353 3.28 13.81 -17.01
C VAL A 353 3.30 12.92 -15.77
N THR A 354 4.19 11.93 -15.76
CA THR A 354 4.57 11.18 -14.55
C THR A 354 5.94 11.64 -14.08
N ILE A 355 6.08 11.91 -12.79
CA ILE A 355 7.31 12.40 -12.15
C ILE A 355 7.70 11.43 -11.04
N ASP A 356 8.93 10.92 -11.07
CA ASP A 356 9.40 9.89 -10.15
C ASP A 356 10.75 10.28 -9.54
N ASP A 357 10.85 10.23 -8.21
CA ASP A 357 12.09 10.44 -7.43
C ASP A 357 12.89 11.69 -7.86
N SER A 358 12.18 12.77 -8.19
CA SER A 358 12.76 13.97 -8.78
C SER A 358 12.66 15.18 -7.84
N ARG A 359 13.65 16.07 -7.93
CA ARG A 359 13.65 17.36 -7.21
C ARG A 359 13.30 18.47 -8.17
N ILE A 360 12.21 19.16 -7.87
CA ILE A 360 11.68 20.23 -8.70
C ILE A 360 11.76 21.54 -7.92
N GLY A 361 12.25 22.59 -8.57
CA GLY A 361 12.27 23.93 -8.02
C GLY A 361 13.62 24.40 -7.46
N GLY A 362 13.55 25.48 -6.67
CA GLY A 362 14.72 26.25 -6.21
C GLY A 362 14.73 27.72 -6.66
N GLY A 363 13.68 28.17 -7.36
CA GLY A 363 13.36 29.57 -7.67
C GLY A 363 12.03 30.03 -7.04
N GLU A 364 11.38 31.04 -7.62
CA GLU A 364 10.11 31.61 -7.13
C GLU A 364 8.94 30.60 -7.18
N THR A 365 8.74 29.96 -8.35
CA THR A 365 7.77 28.86 -8.51
C THR A 365 8.50 27.56 -8.84
N GLY A 366 8.26 26.52 -8.05
CA GLY A 366 8.88 25.21 -8.29
C GLY A 366 8.30 24.51 -9.53
N LEU A 367 6.99 24.26 -9.50
CA LEU A 367 6.24 23.60 -10.57
C LEU A 367 5.06 24.47 -11.01
N TYR A 368 5.01 24.79 -12.30
CA TYR A 368 3.86 25.43 -12.93
C TYR A 368 3.10 24.43 -13.78
N ALA A 369 1.78 24.33 -13.58
CA ALA A 369 0.89 23.46 -14.34
C ALA A 369 -0.34 24.23 -14.85
N ARG A 370 -0.67 24.06 -16.14
CA ARG A 370 -1.94 24.56 -16.71
C ARG A 370 -2.60 23.49 -17.57
N ASN A 371 -3.90 23.26 -17.37
CA ASN A 371 -4.70 22.28 -18.11
C ASN A 371 -3.97 20.93 -18.29
N SER A 372 -3.38 20.44 -17.20
CA SER A 372 -2.46 19.29 -17.23
C SER A 372 -2.79 18.27 -16.14
N THR A 373 -2.40 17.02 -16.38
CA THR A 373 -2.50 15.94 -15.40
C THR A 373 -1.10 15.48 -15.01
N ILE A 374 -0.79 15.53 -13.71
CA ILE A 374 0.53 15.22 -13.17
C ILE A 374 0.39 14.14 -12.10
N VAL A 375 1.15 13.07 -12.23
CA VAL A 375 1.27 12.02 -11.21
C VAL A 375 2.71 12.04 -10.70
N MET A 376 2.93 12.33 -9.41
CA MET A 376 4.29 12.44 -8.85
C MET A 376 4.52 11.50 -7.67
N THR A 377 5.50 10.59 -7.74
CA THR A 377 5.85 9.67 -6.66
C THR A 377 7.24 9.93 -6.12
N GLY A 378 7.33 10.21 -4.82
CA GLY A 378 8.60 10.54 -4.18
C GLY A 378 9.16 11.88 -4.65
N GLY A 379 10.35 12.22 -4.15
CA GLY A 379 11.01 13.47 -4.47
C GLY A 379 10.44 14.68 -3.73
N ARG A 380 10.76 15.87 -4.23
CA ARG A 380 10.44 17.14 -3.55
C ARG A 380 10.13 18.25 -4.55
N VAL A 381 9.19 19.12 -4.21
CA VAL A 381 8.89 20.36 -4.92
C VAL A 381 9.10 21.54 -3.99
N VAL A 382 9.94 22.50 -4.38
CA VAL A 382 10.32 23.65 -3.54
C VAL A 382 10.19 24.97 -4.30
N GLY A 383 9.62 25.99 -3.67
CA GLY A 383 9.59 27.36 -4.19
C GLY A 383 9.16 28.38 -3.13
N ASP A 384 9.06 29.65 -3.51
CA ASP A 384 8.27 30.61 -2.71
C ASP A 384 6.79 30.18 -2.77
N VAL A 385 6.33 29.89 -3.99
CA VAL A 385 5.15 29.02 -4.22
C VAL A 385 5.64 27.68 -4.77
N ALA A 386 5.44 26.59 -4.04
CA ALA A 386 5.97 25.30 -4.49
C ALA A 386 5.31 24.83 -5.80
N ILE A 387 3.97 24.90 -5.84
CA ILE A 387 3.17 24.49 -6.99
C ILE A 387 2.15 25.59 -7.35
N THR A 388 2.13 25.98 -8.61
CA THR A 388 1.08 26.83 -9.19
C THR A 388 0.30 26.01 -10.21
N ALA A 389 -0.97 25.75 -9.96
CA ALA A 389 -1.80 24.87 -10.78
C ALA A 389 -3.08 25.57 -11.27
N SER A 390 -3.32 25.61 -12.57
CA SER A 390 -4.52 26.20 -13.17
C SER A 390 -5.26 25.17 -14.01
N GLU A 391 -6.53 24.89 -13.71
CA GLU A 391 -7.35 23.87 -14.40
C GLU A 391 -6.64 22.51 -14.48
N SER A 392 -5.82 22.19 -13.48
CA SER A 392 -4.91 21.05 -13.51
C SER A 392 -5.25 20.04 -12.43
N ARG A 393 -4.76 18.82 -12.62
CA ARG A 393 -4.92 17.71 -11.69
C ARG A 393 -3.55 17.19 -11.27
N LEU A 394 -3.35 17.04 -9.97
CA LEU A 394 -2.11 16.56 -9.39
C LEU A 394 -2.41 15.41 -8.44
N ASP A 395 -1.80 14.24 -8.68
CA ASP A 395 -1.82 13.08 -7.79
C ASP A 395 -0.41 12.90 -7.22
N LEU A 396 -0.20 13.39 -5.99
CA LEU A 396 1.09 13.42 -5.32
C LEU A 396 1.14 12.31 -4.27
N ALA A 397 2.17 11.46 -4.30
CA ALA A 397 2.34 10.39 -3.34
C ALA A 397 3.77 10.33 -2.80
N ALA A 398 3.92 10.31 -1.48
CA ALA A 398 5.21 10.38 -0.79
C ALA A 398 6.10 11.57 -1.22
N VAL A 399 5.49 12.68 -1.67
CA VAL A 399 6.20 13.90 -2.10
C VAL A 399 6.39 14.84 -0.92
N GLU A 400 7.55 15.47 -0.83
CA GLU A 400 7.77 16.62 0.04
C GLU A 400 7.45 17.92 -0.72
N VAL A 401 6.52 18.72 -0.23
CA VAL A 401 6.11 19.98 -0.87
C VAL A 401 6.40 21.13 0.07
N GLU A 402 7.25 22.05 -0.35
CA GLU A 402 7.71 23.16 0.49
C GLU A 402 7.58 24.50 -0.21
N GLY A 403 6.71 25.34 0.34
CA GLY A 403 6.45 26.69 -0.14
C GLY A 403 6.68 27.71 0.96
N ARG A 404 7.50 28.74 0.70
CA ARG A 404 7.71 29.82 1.70
C ARG A 404 6.45 30.66 1.91
N GLU A 405 5.70 30.89 0.85
CA GLU A 405 4.44 31.64 0.84
C GLU A 405 3.22 30.71 0.77
N ALA A 406 3.26 29.71 -0.10
CA ALA A 406 2.20 28.72 -0.27
C ALA A 406 2.74 27.40 -0.84
N ALA A 407 2.21 26.26 -0.37
CA ALA A 407 2.51 24.96 -0.95
C ALA A 407 1.85 24.82 -2.32
N VAL A 408 0.57 25.21 -2.43
CA VAL A 408 -0.16 25.16 -3.70
C VAL A 408 -1.02 26.41 -3.87
N THR A 409 -0.88 27.10 -4.99
CA THR A 409 -1.82 28.13 -5.43
C THR A 409 -2.51 27.71 -6.71
N ALA A 410 -3.72 28.24 -6.93
CA ALA A 410 -4.50 27.91 -8.12
C ALA A 410 -5.32 29.10 -8.62
N PRO A 411 -4.87 29.85 -9.65
CA PRO A 411 -5.62 30.97 -10.21
C PRO A 411 -7.03 30.56 -10.68
N LEU A 412 -7.11 29.41 -11.37
CA LEU A 412 -8.35 28.71 -11.69
C LEU A 412 -8.41 27.40 -10.90
N ARG A 413 -9.63 26.91 -10.65
CA ARG A 413 -9.85 25.72 -9.83
C ARG A 413 -9.01 24.55 -10.33
N SER A 414 -8.23 23.96 -9.43
CA SER A 414 -7.40 22.79 -9.67
C SER A 414 -7.63 21.77 -8.56
N TYR A 415 -7.29 20.52 -8.84
CA TYR A 415 -7.48 19.42 -7.88
C TYR A 415 -6.14 18.80 -7.52
N VAL A 416 -5.91 18.60 -6.23
CA VAL A 416 -4.69 17.96 -5.72
C VAL A 416 -5.10 16.84 -4.77
N VAL A 417 -4.61 15.63 -5.04
CA VAL A 417 -4.66 14.50 -4.12
C VAL A 417 -3.27 14.36 -3.50
N PHE A 418 -3.21 14.34 -2.18
CA PHE A 418 -2.01 13.97 -1.45
C PHE A 418 -2.18 12.56 -0.88
N SER A 419 -1.19 11.70 -1.10
CA SER A 419 -1.06 10.40 -0.46
C SER A 419 0.23 10.37 0.34
N LEU A 420 0.15 10.44 1.68
CA LEU A 420 1.33 10.40 2.55
C LEU A 420 2.38 11.48 2.20
N CYS A 421 1.96 12.66 1.78
CA CYS A 421 2.89 13.74 1.44
C CYS A 421 3.28 14.53 2.69
N ARG A 422 4.48 15.11 2.70
CA ARG A 422 4.86 16.07 3.74
C ARG A 422 4.77 17.46 3.16
N VAL A 423 3.91 18.29 3.73
CA VAL A 423 3.69 19.66 3.25
C VAL A 423 4.22 20.63 4.30
N HIS A 424 4.92 21.66 3.83
CA HIS A 424 5.40 22.76 4.65
C HIS A 424 5.14 24.10 3.96
N SER A 425 4.15 24.83 4.46
CA SER A 425 3.82 26.21 4.10
C SER A 425 3.29 26.96 5.32
N PRO A 426 3.09 28.30 5.23
CA PRO A 426 2.42 29.06 6.29
C PRO A 426 0.99 28.59 6.60
N ARG A 427 0.29 27.95 5.64
CA ARG A 427 -1.12 27.53 5.79
C ARG A 427 -1.30 26.04 6.04
N THR A 428 -0.40 25.20 5.54
CA THR A 428 -0.48 23.74 5.67
C THR A 428 0.86 23.19 6.14
N ARG A 429 0.84 22.41 7.22
CA ARG A 429 2.05 21.81 7.78
C ARG A 429 1.81 20.40 8.28
N GLY A 430 2.70 19.48 7.92
CA GLY A 430 2.72 18.11 8.44
C GLY A 430 2.49 17.07 7.35
N GLU A 431 2.03 15.89 7.76
CA GLU A 431 1.71 14.80 6.84
C GLU A 431 0.27 14.94 6.33
N VAL A 432 0.13 15.04 5.01
CA VAL A 432 -1.12 15.27 4.30
C VAL A 432 -1.49 14.03 3.50
N HIS A 433 -2.71 13.56 3.69
CA HIS A 433 -3.30 12.41 2.99
C HIS A 433 -4.76 12.75 2.69
N GLU A 434 -4.98 13.72 1.80
CA GLU A 434 -6.28 14.37 1.63
C GLU A 434 -6.48 14.81 0.17
N PHE A 435 -7.73 15.08 -0.18
CA PHE A 435 -8.12 15.68 -1.46
C PHE A 435 -8.50 17.15 -1.27
N TYR A 436 -7.95 18.02 -2.13
CA TYR A 436 -8.25 19.45 -2.12
C TYR A 436 -8.71 19.94 -3.50
N ALA A 437 -9.78 20.72 -3.50
CA ALA A 437 -10.10 21.64 -4.59
C ALA A 437 -9.46 23.00 -4.27
N VAL A 438 -8.32 23.29 -4.89
CA VAL A 438 -7.55 24.51 -4.67
C VAL A 438 -8.10 25.61 -5.59
N THR A 439 -8.25 26.82 -5.05
CA THR A 439 -8.76 27.99 -5.80
C THR A 439 -7.97 29.24 -5.41
N ALA A 440 -8.12 30.33 -6.15
CA ALA A 440 -7.41 31.59 -5.88
C ALA A 440 -7.69 32.14 -4.48
N LYS A 441 -8.87 31.84 -3.92
CA LYS A 441 -9.28 32.25 -2.57
C LYS A 441 -8.84 31.29 -1.47
N ASN A 442 -8.47 30.05 -1.82
CA ASN A 442 -8.13 28.99 -0.87
C ASN A 442 -6.86 28.23 -1.30
N PRO A 443 -5.67 28.86 -1.22
CA PRO A 443 -4.38 28.18 -1.40
C PRO A 443 -4.01 27.32 -0.18
N LEU A 444 -3.12 26.35 -0.40
CA LEU A 444 -2.61 25.41 0.60
C LEU A 444 -1.26 25.83 1.18
#